data_AF-X1VE10-F1
#
_entry.id   AF-X1VE10-F1
#
_cell.length_a   1.000
_cell.length_b   1.000
_cell.length_c   1.000
_cell.angle_alpha   90.00
_cell.angle_beta   90.00
_cell.angle_gamma   90.00
#
_symmetry.space_group_name_H-M   'P 1'
#
loop_
_entity.id
_entity.type
_entity.pdbx_description
1 polymer ?
#
loop_
_entity_poly.entity_id
_entity_poly.type
_entity_poly.pdbx_seq_one_letter_code
_entity_poly.pdbx_strand_id
1 'polypeptide(L)'
;MITSFAQIGNIDFLEGGIADGTKLFEAYLAPWANAFGASLNGGWYNTAKPHKLGGFDVTFSVSTTIVPASAKSFDLSEIDFENLTLVSGA
;
A
#
# COMPACT_ATOMS: atom_id res chain seq x y z
N MET A 1 0.62 -36.91 25.49
CA MET A 1 0.12 -36.85 24.09
C MET A 1 -0.31 -35.41 23.85
N ILE A 2 0.34 -34.66 22.95
CA ILE A 2 -0.04 -33.26 22.67
C ILE A 2 -1.15 -33.30 21.62
N THR A 3 -2.34 -32.80 21.96
CA THR A 3 -3.46 -32.64 21.03
C THR A 3 -3.20 -31.43 20.13
N SER A 4 -3.06 -31.62 18.82
CA SER A 4 -3.08 -30.52 17.87
C SER A 4 -4.52 -30.23 17.45
N PHE A 5 -4.96 -28.98 17.58
CA PHE A 5 -6.19 -28.53 16.94
C PHE A 5 -5.87 -28.10 15.51
N ALA A 6 -6.64 -28.56 14.54
CA ALA A 6 -6.59 -27.96 13.21
C ALA A 6 -7.15 -26.53 13.32
N GLN A 7 -6.40 -25.52 12.87
CA GLN A 7 -6.85 -24.12 12.84
C GLN A 7 -8.08 -23.90 11.92
N ILE A 8 -8.49 -24.94 11.19
CA ILE A 8 -9.60 -24.91 10.24
C ILE A 8 -10.87 -25.37 10.98
N GLY A 9 -11.35 -24.54 11.91
CA GLY A 9 -12.65 -24.74 12.58
C GLY A 9 -13.77 -23.96 11.90
N ASN A 10 -13.46 -22.74 11.45
CA ASN A 10 -14.33 -21.83 10.73
C ASN A 10 -13.55 -21.17 9.59
N ILE A 11 -14.17 -21.03 8.43
CA ILE A 11 -13.57 -20.42 7.24
C ILE A 11 -14.00 -18.94 7.08
N ASP A 12 -14.49 -18.33 8.16
CA ASP A 12 -15.06 -16.96 8.20
C ASP A 12 -14.07 -15.91 7.66
N PHE A 13 -12.76 -16.20 7.67
CA PHE A 13 -11.75 -15.36 7.02
C PHE A 13 -11.97 -15.19 5.50
N LEU A 14 -12.59 -16.15 4.83
CA LEU A 14 -12.97 -16.08 3.40
C LEU A 14 -14.31 -15.36 3.18
N GLU A 15 -15.04 -15.03 4.25
CA GLU A 15 -16.41 -14.52 4.20
C GLU A 15 -16.49 -13.02 3.82
N GLY A 16 -15.39 -12.28 3.94
CA GLY A 16 -15.34 -10.85 3.59
C GLY A 16 -15.68 -10.53 2.12
N GLY A 17 -15.54 -11.51 1.22
CA GLY A 17 -15.83 -11.33 -0.20
C GLY A 17 -14.94 -10.28 -0.87
N ILE A 18 -15.28 -9.93 -2.11
CA ILE A 18 -14.48 -9.00 -2.92
C ILE A 18 -14.57 -7.58 -2.36
N ALA A 19 -15.73 -7.14 -1.88
CA ALA A 19 -15.95 -5.77 -1.42
C ALA A 19 -15.04 -5.41 -0.23
N ASP A 20 -15.02 -6.23 0.83
CA ASP A 20 -14.18 -5.99 1.99
C ASP A 20 -12.70 -6.25 1.69
N GLY A 21 -12.42 -7.24 0.83
CA GLY A 21 -11.08 -7.50 0.32
C GLY A 21 -10.48 -6.30 -0.43
N THR A 22 -11.27 -5.62 -1.26
CA THR A 22 -10.84 -4.40 -1.95
C THR A 22 -10.54 -3.28 -0.95
N LYS A 23 -11.38 -3.06 0.05
CA LYS A 23 -11.15 -2.03 1.08
C LYS A 23 -9.87 -2.28 1.88
N LEU A 24 -9.62 -3.53 2.30
CA LEU A 24 -8.38 -3.93 2.98
C LEU A 24 -7.16 -3.72 2.07
N PHE A 25 -7.27 -4.11 0.81
CA PHE A 25 -6.19 -3.97 -0.16
C PHE A 25 -5.86 -2.51 -0.44
N GLU A 26 -6.87 -1.66 -0.60
CA GLU A 26 -6.71 -0.22 -0.77
C GLU A 26 -6.04 0.42 0.45
N ALA A 27 -6.51 0.13 1.67
CA ALA A 27 -5.91 0.64 2.89
C ALA A 27 -4.44 0.21 3.06
N TYR A 28 -4.13 -1.05 2.72
CA TYR A 28 -2.77 -1.58 2.76
C TYR A 28 -1.83 -0.92 1.74
N LEU A 29 -2.32 -0.63 0.53
CA LEU A 29 -1.51 -0.05 -0.54
C LEU A 29 -1.44 1.48 -0.52
N ALA A 30 -2.40 2.17 0.08
CA ALA A 30 -2.50 3.64 0.06
C ALA A 30 -1.19 4.36 0.49
N PRO A 31 -0.49 3.95 1.57
CA PRO A 31 0.77 4.59 1.96
C PRO A 31 1.85 4.54 0.86
N TRP A 32 1.91 3.43 0.13
CA TRP A 32 2.84 3.23 -0.97
C TRP A 32 2.43 4.01 -2.21
N ALA A 33 1.15 4.00 -2.56
CA ALA A 33 0.63 4.80 -3.66
C ALA A 33 0.90 6.30 -3.45
N ASN A 34 0.69 6.79 -2.22
CA ASN A 34 0.99 8.17 -1.85
C ASN A 34 2.49 8.49 -1.91
N ALA A 35 3.36 7.62 -1.37
CA ALA A 35 4.80 7.82 -1.43
C ALA A 35 5.34 7.79 -2.88
N PHE A 36 4.81 6.89 -3.70
CA PHE A 36 5.12 6.84 -5.13
C PHE A 36 4.69 8.12 -5.86
N GLY A 37 3.45 8.58 -5.65
CA GLY A 37 2.96 9.84 -6.21
C GLY A 37 3.80 11.06 -5.76
N ALA A 38 4.19 11.11 -4.48
CA ALA A 38 5.08 12.13 -3.97
C ALA A 38 6.47 12.07 -4.62
N SER A 39 7.02 10.87 -4.87
CA SER A 39 8.30 10.68 -5.55
C SER A 39 8.30 11.25 -6.97
N LEU A 40 7.19 11.07 -7.70
CA LEU A 40 7.01 11.62 -9.05
C LEU A 40 6.94 13.14 -9.04
N ASN A 41 6.30 13.74 -8.03
CA ASN A 41 6.22 15.20 -7.89
C ASN A 41 7.57 15.81 -7.46
N GLY A 42 8.37 15.11 -6.65
CA GLY A 42 9.67 15.59 -6.16
C GLY A 42 10.85 15.39 -7.14
N GLY A 43 10.67 14.61 -8.20
CA GLY A 43 11.76 14.19 -9.10
C GLY A 43 12.10 15.14 -10.25
N TRP A 44 11.38 16.25 -10.42
CA TRP A 44 11.54 17.16 -11.56
C TRP A 44 12.65 18.19 -11.34
N TYR A 45 13.91 17.75 -11.36
CA TYR A 45 15.06 18.66 -11.50
C TYR A 45 15.53 18.65 -12.96
N ASN A 46 14.91 19.48 -13.80
CA ASN A 46 15.27 19.55 -15.22
C ASN A 46 16.49 20.45 -15.42
N THR A 47 17.54 19.90 -16.03
CA THR A 47 18.61 20.72 -16.61
C THR A 47 18.09 21.35 -17.90
N ALA A 48 17.78 22.65 -17.87
CA ALA A 48 17.30 23.42 -19.02
C ALA A 48 18.42 23.76 -20.04
N LYS A 49 19.26 22.78 -20.40
CA LYS A 49 20.35 23.00 -21.37
C LYS A 49 19.86 22.65 -22.79
N PRO A 50 20.00 23.54 -23.78
CA PRO A 50 19.60 23.25 -25.15
C PRO A 50 20.38 22.04 -25.69
N HIS A 51 19.68 21.00 -26.17
CA HIS A 51 20.30 19.85 -26.79
C HIS A 51 20.93 20.24 -28.14
N LYS A 52 22.13 19.74 -28.42
CA LYS A 52 22.81 19.93 -29.72
C LYS A 52 22.16 19.04 -30.79
N LEU A 53 22.08 19.53 -32.04
CA LEU A 53 21.62 18.74 -33.20
C LEU A 53 22.40 17.41 -33.29
N GLY A 54 21.69 16.28 -33.25
CA GLY A 54 22.26 14.93 -33.33
C GLY A 54 22.79 14.34 -32.01
N GLY A 55 22.64 15.03 -30.86
CA GLY A 55 23.03 14.49 -29.55
C GLY A 55 21.89 13.74 -28.87
N PHE A 56 22.14 12.52 -28.39
CA PHE A 56 21.26 11.80 -27.47
C PHE A 56 21.68 12.08 -26.01
N ASP A 57 20.69 12.27 -25.14
CA ASP A 57 20.90 12.56 -23.72
C ASP A 57 20.21 11.48 -22.88
N VAL A 58 20.94 10.90 -21.93
CA VAL A 58 20.42 9.86 -21.03
C VAL A 58 20.54 10.42 -19.61
N THR A 59 19.40 10.78 -19.04
CA THR A 59 19.33 11.28 -17.66
C THR A 59 18.79 10.19 -16.75
N PHE A 60 19.54 9.87 -15.70
CA PHE A 60 19.09 9.05 -14.59
C PHE A 60 18.66 9.97 -13.43
N SER A 61 17.43 9.83 -12.95
CA SER A 61 16.92 10.56 -11.79
C SER A 61 16.64 9.57 -10.65
N VAL A 62 17.10 9.89 -9.45
CA VAL A 62 16.84 9.12 -8.23
C VAL A 62 15.96 9.97 -7.32
N SER A 63 14.73 9.52 -7.08
CA SER A 63 13.81 10.14 -6.13
C SER A 63 13.70 9.25 -4.90
N THR A 64 13.86 9.82 -3.70
CA THR A 64 13.70 9.10 -2.43
C THR A 64 12.53 9.68 -1.65
N THR A 65 11.60 8.83 -1.26
CA THR A 65 10.49 9.20 -0.38
C THR A 65 10.39 8.21 0.77
N ILE A 66 10.17 8.74 1.97
CA ILE A 66 10.04 7.95 3.20
C ILE A 66 8.57 7.92 3.60
N VAL A 67 8.01 6.71 3.74
CA VAL A 67 6.67 6.54 4.32
C VAL A 67 6.74 6.80 5.83
N PRO A 68 5.94 7.74 6.38
CA PRO A 68 5.94 8.03 7.81
C PRO A 68 5.48 6.82 8.63
N ALA A 69 5.96 6.70 9.87
CA ALA A 69 5.65 5.57 10.74
C ALA A 69 4.14 5.42 11.01
N SER A 70 3.41 6.54 11.10
CA SER A 70 1.95 6.55 11.29
C SER A 70 1.17 5.93 10.13
N ALA A 71 1.74 5.87 8.92
CA ALA A 71 1.11 5.27 7.76
C ALA A 71 1.55 3.81 7.52
N LYS A 72 2.30 3.20 8.45
CA LYS A 72 2.71 1.78 8.37
C LYS A 72 1.66 0.83 8.94
N SER A 73 0.67 1.38 9.62
CA SER A 73 -0.49 0.70 10.16
C SER A 73 -1.73 1.50 9.82
N PHE A 74 -2.87 0.84 9.75
CA PHE A 74 -4.17 1.47 9.57
C PHE A 74 -5.15 0.87 10.58
N ASP A 75 -6.15 1.67 10.96
CA ASP A 75 -7.19 1.24 11.88
C ASP A 75 -8.31 0.55 11.09
N LEU A 76 -8.63 -0.69 11.48
CA LEU A 76 -9.70 -1.45 10.85
C LEU A 76 -11.09 -0.89 11.20
N SER A 77 -11.23 -0.17 12.32
CA SER A 77 -12.48 0.48 12.72
C SER A 77 -12.84 1.68 11.85
N GLU A 78 -11.88 2.22 11.10
CA GLU A 78 -12.12 3.29 10.11
C GLU A 78 -12.59 2.74 8.76
N ILE A 79 -12.60 1.42 8.56
CA ILE A 79 -13.06 0.76 7.33
C ILE A 79 -14.47 0.22 7.53
N ASP A 80 -15.39 0.66 6.68
CA ASP A 80 -16.77 0.17 6.68
C ASP A 80 -16.88 -1.16 5.95
N PHE A 81 -16.92 -2.27 6.70
CA PHE A 81 -17.02 -3.62 6.17
C PHE A 81 -18.48 -4.06 5.99
N GLU A 82 -18.76 -4.75 4.89
CA GLU A 82 -20.11 -5.25 4.57
C GLU A 82 -20.37 -6.63 5.19
N ASN A 83 -19.36 -7.51 5.16
CA ASN A 83 -19.48 -8.90 5.62
C ASN A 83 -18.60 -9.16 6.85
N LEU A 84 -17.44 -8.49 6.94
CA LEU A 84 -16.55 -8.66 8.08
C LEU A 84 -17.06 -7.87 9.30
N THR A 85 -16.92 -8.48 10.47
CA THR A 85 -17.15 -7.82 11.76
C THR A 85 -15.88 -7.79 12.58
N LEU A 86 -15.64 -6.66 13.24
CA LEU A 86 -14.46 -6.51 14.08
C LEU A 86 -14.71 -7.21 15.41
N VAL A 87 -13.90 -8.22 15.70
CA VAL A 87 -13.89 -8.91 16.99
C VAL A 87 -12.71 -8.41 17.81
N SER A 88 -13.01 -7.91 19.02
CA SER A 88 -11.98 -7.60 20.01
C SER A 88 -11.33 -8.90 20.47
N GLY A 89 -10.04 -9.09 20.21
CA GLY A 89 -9.27 -10.17 20.81
C GLY A 89 -9.17 -9.95 22.32
N ALA A 90 -9.79 -10.85 23.10
CA ALA A 90 -9.58 -10.95 24.55
C ALA A 90 -8.31 -11.76 24.85
#